data_AF-A0AAV0CBL0-F1
#
_entry.id   AF-A0AAV0CBL0-F1
#
_cell.length_a   1.000
_cell.length_b   1.000
_cell.length_c   1.000
_cell.angle_alpha   90.00
_cell.angle_beta   90.00
_cell.angle_gamma   90.00
#
_symmetry.space_group_name_H-M   'P 1'
#
loop_
_entity.id
_entity.type
_entity.pdbx_description
1 polymer ?
#
loop_
_entity_poly.entity_id
_entity_poly.type
_entity_poly.pdbx_seq_one_letter_code
_entity_poly.pdbx_strand_id
1 'polypeptide(L)'
;MAHISKREFDVLDLSGQKYLEWKVDALAHLKANALENTIAENNSATPQNKAKAIIFLRHHLHESLKSEYLLVDDPKELWDNLQERYGHQQKVLLPKAQYDWINLRFQDYKSVSDYNSALFQITSKLKLCGQKVTDAEMLEKTLSTMHVSNALLQEQYRQKHFQKYSDLISVLLFAETNIDILIRNHNMRPTGCSPVSF
;
A
#
# COMPACT_ATOMS: atom_id res chain seq x y z
N MET A 1 31.84 -2.20 20.78
CA MET A 1 30.61 -2.89 20.31
C MET A 1 29.51 -1.84 20.31
N ALA A 2 29.07 -1.38 19.15
CA ALA A 2 27.94 -0.45 19.10
C ALA A 2 26.66 -1.24 19.33
N HIS A 3 25.94 -0.93 20.41
CA HIS A 3 24.53 -1.29 20.51
C HIS A 3 23.83 -0.57 19.35
N ILE A 4 23.63 -1.26 18.24
CA ILE A 4 22.73 -0.79 17.19
C ILE A 4 21.35 -0.90 17.83
N SER A 5 20.87 0.20 18.42
CA SER A 5 19.50 0.28 18.91
C SER A 5 18.59 -0.14 17.77
N LYS A 6 17.82 -1.21 18.00
CA LYS A 6 16.92 -1.77 17.01
C LYS A 6 15.84 -0.74 16.72
N ARG A 7 15.86 -0.19 15.50
CA ARG A 7 14.84 0.74 15.02
C ARG A 7 13.52 0.02 14.82
N GLU A 8 12.44 0.72 15.10
CA GLU A 8 11.08 0.24 14.98
C GLU A 8 10.63 0.15 13.52
N PHE A 9 11.09 1.08 12.66
CA PHE A 9 10.87 1.09 11.22
C PHE A 9 12.03 1.80 10.48
N ASP A 10 11.94 1.83 9.16
CA ASP A 10 12.94 2.42 8.27
C ASP A 10 13.18 3.91 8.59
N VAL A 11 14.42 4.38 8.39
CA VAL A 11 14.73 5.80 8.55
C VAL A 11 14.25 6.63 7.38
N LEU A 12 13.93 7.90 7.65
CA LEU A 12 13.80 8.91 6.62
C LEU A 12 15.18 9.22 6.05
N ASP A 13 15.40 8.79 4.81
CA ASP A 13 16.60 9.10 4.05
C ASP A 13 16.62 10.55 3.52
N LEU A 14 17.75 10.94 2.92
CA LEU A 14 17.94 12.29 2.38
C LEU A 14 17.11 12.59 1.12
N SER A 15 16.68 11.55 0.40
CA SER A 15 15.86 11.70 -0.81
C SER A 15 14.41 12.00 -0.47
N GLY A 16 13.95 11.54 0.70
CA GLY A 16 12.56 11.65 1.14
C GLY A 16 11.58 10.77 0.38
N GLN A 17 12.03 9.82 -0.46
CA GLN A 17 11.13 8.99 -1.27
C GLN A 17 10.09 8.25 -0.43
N LYS A 18 10.46 7.80 0.78
CA LYS A 18 9.56 7.13 1.73
C LYS A 18 8.96 8.06 2.78
N TYR A 19 8.96 9.38 2.56
CA TYR A 19 8.49 10.34 3.57
C TYR A 19 7.05 10.09 4.04
N LEU A 20 6.14 9.73 3.13
CA LEU A 20 4.74 9.47 3.51
C LEU A 20 4.59 8.22 4.38
N GLU A 21 5.34 7.16 4.06
CA GLU A 21 5.38 5.92 4.85
C GLU A 21 5.96 6.21 6.25
N TRP A 22 7.13 6.86 6.27
CA TRP A 22 7.79 7.29 7.51
C TRP A 22 6.87 8.16 8.38
N LYS A 23 6.15 9.11 7.78
CA LYS A 23 5.23 10.00 8.49
C LYS A 23 4.08 9.20 9.13
N VAL A 24 3.54 8.20 8.44
CA VAL A 24 2.47 7.34 8.98
C VAL A 24 3.00 6.52 10.16
N ASP A 25 4.17 5.90 10.02
CA ASP A 25 4.76 5.06 11.07
C ASP A 25 5.17 5.90 12.30
N ALA A 26 5.81 7.04 12.09
CA ALA A 26 6.17 7.96 13.16
C ALA A 26 4.93 8.46 13.91
N LEU A 27 3.86 8.83 13.20
CA LEU A 27 2.62 9.27 13.82
C LEU A 27 1.94 8.12 14.60
N ALA A 28 1.95 6.90 14.07
CA ALA A 28 1.40 5.73 14.75
C ALA A 28 2.16 5.43 16.05
N HIS A 29 3.49 5.52 16.02
CA HIS A 29 4.31 5.33 17.21
C HIS A 29 4.08 6.43 18.26
N LEU A 30 3.98 7.70 17.85
CA LEU A 30 3.64 8.79 18.77
C LEU A 30 2.29 8.56 19.44
N LYS A 31 1.26 8.15 18.68
CA LYS A 31 -0.06 7.80 19.22
C LYS A 31 -0.03 6.62 20.20
N ALA A 32 0.68 5.56 19.85
CA ALA A 32 0.80 4.38 20.70
C ALA A 32 1.43 4.69 22.07
N ASN A 33 2.24 5.76 22.13
CA ASN A 33 2.92 6.20 23.34
C ASN A 33 2.27 7.44 24.00
N ALA A 34 1.08 7.86 23.57
CA ALA A 34 0.40 9.07 24.04
C ALA A 34 1.26 10.36 23.91
N LEU A 35 2.01 10.46 22.81
CA LEU A 35 2.91 11.58 22.47
C LEU A 35 2.41 12.38 21.25
N GLU A 36 1.27 12.05 20.66
CA GLU A 36 0.74 12.72 19.47
C GLU A 36 0.43 14.20 19.68
N ASN A 37 0.12 14.60 20.93
CA ASN A 37 -0.09 16.00 21.28
C ASN A 37 1.20 16.84 21.19
N THR A 38 2.39 16.22 21.21
CA THR A 38 3.69 16.93 21.10
C THR A 38 3.91 17.57 19.73
N ILE A 39 3.21 17.08 18.69
CA ILE A 39 3.26 17.59 17.32
C ILE A 39 1.97 18.34 16.93
N ALA A 40 1.14 18.74 17.89
CA ALA A 40 -0.01 19.60 17.65
C ALA A 40 0.38 21.09 17.66
N GLU A 41 -0.37 21.94 16.95
CA GLU A 41 -0.10 23.40 16.88
C GLU A 41 -0.12 24.09 18.24
N ASN A 42 -1.07 23.73 19.10
CA ASN A 42 -1.16 24.25 20.47
C ASN A 42 -0.71 23.19 21.48
N ASN A 43 0.48 22.61 21.27
CA ASN A 43 0.94 21.54 22.15
C ASN A 43 1.09 22.04 23.60
N SER A 44 0.36 21.39 24.51
CA SER A 44 0.45 21.56 25.97
C SER A 44 1.27 20.44 26.62
N ALA A 45 2.08 19.75 25.81
CA ALA A 45 2.84 18.59 26.24
C ALA A 45 3.92 18.98 27.26
N THR A 46 4.14 18.10 28.24
CA THR A 46 5.20 18.30 29.23
C THR A 46 6.58 18.32 28.58
N PRO A 47 7.58 19.01 29.16
CA PRO A 47 8.96 18.98 28.66
C PRO A 47 9.51 17.55 28.51
N GLN A 48 9.12 16.65 29.42
CA GLN A 48 9.50 15.24 29.35
C GLN A 48 8.92 14.54 28.11
N ASN A 49 7.65 14.79 27.79
CA ASN A 49 7.01 14.20 26.61
C ASN A 49 7.62 14.77 25.32
N LYS A 50 7.94 16.07 25.30
CA LYS A 50 8.65 16.68 24.18
C LYS A 50 10.02 16.03 23.95
N ALA A 51 10.81 15.87 25.02
CA ALA A 51 12.12 15.23 24.94
C ALA A 51 12.02 13.78 24.41
N LYS A 52 11.05 12.99 24.90
CA LYS A 52 10.80 11.62 24.40
C LYS A 52 10.47 11.61 22.91
N ALA A 53 9.58 12.47 22.47
CA ALA A 53 9.19 12.57 21.06
C ALA A 53 10.37 12.97 20.16
N ILE A 54 11.19 13.94 20.58
CA ILE A 54 12.34 14.37 19.80
C ILE A 54 13.43 13.30 19.69
N ILE A 55 13.73 12.59 20.78
CA ILE A 55 14.70 11.50 20.78
C ILE A 55 14.25 10.43 19.78
N PHE A 56 12.96 10.09 19.80
CA PHE A 56 12.35 9.13 18.89
C PHE A 56 12.41 9.59 17.43
N LEU A 57 11.97 10.82 17.13
CA LEU A 57 11.98 11.36 15.76
C LEU A 57 13.41 11.37 15.20
N ARG A 58 14.39 11.91 15.95
CA ARG A 58 15.80 11.94 15.54
C ARG A 58 16.40 10.53 15.38
N HIS A 59 15.94 9.54 16.14
CA HIS A 59 16.39 8.15 15.99
C HIS A 59 16.05 7.55 14.62
N HIS A 60 14.94 8.01 14.03
CA HIS A 60 14.40 7.59 12.75
C HIS A 60 14.79 8.51 11.58
N LEU A 61 15.77 9.39 11.78
CA LEU A 61 16.36 10.19 10.70
C LEU A 61 17.69 9.60 10.25
N HIS A 62 18.00 9.77 8.97
CA HIS A 62 19.36 9.59 8.46
C HIS A 62 20.36 10.50 9.21
N GLU A 63 21.60 10.04 9.39
CA GLU A 63 22.60 10.71 10.24
C GLU A 63 22.84 12.18 9.87
N SER A 64 22.85 12.49 8.57
CA SER A 64 23.01 13.87 8.08
C SER A 64 21.81 14.76 8.44
N LEU A 65 20.57 14.25 8.36
CA LEU A 65 19.37 15.00 8.79
C LEU A 65 19.36 15.18 10.31
N LYS A 66 19.77 14.15 11.05
CA LYS A 66 19.92 14.22 12.50
C LYS A 66 20.94 15.29 12.92
N SER A 67 22.04 15.42 12.17
CA SER A 67 23.05 16.46 12.40
C SER A 67 22.51 17.86 12.10
N GLU A 68 21.78 18.01 11.01
CA GLU A 68 21.14 19.28 10.60
C GLU A 68 20.12 19.77 11.64
N TYR A 69 19.27 18.86 12.15
CA TYR A 69 18.22 19.18 13.11
C TYR A 69 18.60 18.92 14.58
N LEU A 70 19.90 18.84 14.89
CA LEU A 70 20.39 18.50 16.22
C LEU A 70 19.96 19.51 17.30
N LEU A 71 19.83 20.79 16.93
CA LEU A 71 19.50 21.90 17.83
C LEU A 71 17.99 22.19 17.93
N VAL A 72 17.15 21.50 17.14
CA VAL A 72 15.70 21.72 17.14
C VAL A 72 15.07 20.98 18.31
N ASP A 73 14.83 21.68 19.43
CA ASP A 73 14.40 21.08 20.71
C ASP A 73 12.87 20.96 20.87
N ASP A 74 12.08 21.50 19.94
CA ASP A 74 10.62 21.31 19.91
C ASP A 74 10.20 20.27 18.85
N PRO A 75 9.49 19.18 19.22
CA PRO A 75 9.09 18.14 18.26
C PRO A 75 8.16 18.64 17.16
N LYS A 76 7.34 19.66 17.45
CA LYS A 76 6.47 20.28 16.45
C LYS A 76 7.28 20.99 15.38
N GLU A 77 8.26 21.79 15.79
CA GLU A 77 9.18 22.46 14.86
C GLU A 77 9.91 21.43 13.96
N LEU A 78 10.45 20.36 14.54
CA LEU A 78 11.09 19.29 13.74
C LEU A 78 10.11 18.65 12.76
N TRP A 79 8.89 18.34 13.21
CA TRP A 79 7.85 17.75 12.37
C TRP A 79 7.46 18.65 11.21
N ASP A 80 7.31 19.95 11.46
CA ASP A 80 6.96 20.95 10.46
C ASP A 80 8.09 21.17 9.45
N ASN A 81 9.35 21.25 9.92
CA ASN A 81 10.52 21.37 9.05
C ASN A 81 10.63 20.17 8.08
N LEU A 82 10.39 18.96 8.57
CA LEU A 82 10.37 17.75 7.73
C LEU A 82 9.19 17.77 6.76
N GLN A 83 8.02 18.27 7.18
CA GLN A 83 6.83 18.42 6.34
C GLN A 83 7.01 19.49 5.26
N GLU A 84 7.68 20.60 5.56
CA GLU A 84 8.03 21.63 4.58
C GLU A 84 9.01 21.06 3.55
N ARG A 85 10.06 20.38 4.02
CA ARG A 85 11.10 19.81 3.16
C ARG A 85 10.57 18.71 2.25
N TYR A 86 9.79 17.76 2.77
CA TYR A 86 9.39 16.55 2.06
C TYR A 86 7.90 16.45 1.73
N GLY A 87 7.08 17.41 2.15
CA GLY A 87 5.63 17.42 1.86
C GLY A 87 5.29 17.41 0.38
N HIS A 88 6.21 17.88 -0.47
CA HIS A 88 6.07 17.81 -1.93
C HIS A 88 6.03 16.36 -2.46
N GLN A 89 6.51 15.37 -1.72
CA GLN A 89 6.48 13.95 -2.13
C GLN A 89 5.06 13.46 -2.41
N GLN A 90 4.07 13.95 -1.66
CA GLN A 90 2.65 13.68 -1.94
C GLN A 90 2.23 14.22 -3.32
N LYS A 91 2.67 15.43 -3.67
CA LYS A 91 2.37 16.07 -4.96
C LYS A 91 3.03 15.36 -6.13
N VAL A 92 4.17 14.72 -5.91
CA VAL A 92 4.89 13.93 -6.93
C VAL A 92 4.29 12.53 -7.07
N LEU A 93 3.95 11.88 -5.96
CA LEU A 93 3.42 10.52 -5.95
C LEU A 93 1.99 10.43 -6.50
N LEU A 94 1.13 11.40 -6.16
CA LEU A 94 -0.29 11.35 -6.50
C LEU A 94 -0.55 11.26 -8.02
N PRO A 95 0.02 12.13 -8.89
CA PRO A 95 -0.20 12.03 -10.34
C PRO A 95 0.28 10.70 -10.92
N LYS A 96 1.39 10.16 -10.40
CA LYS A 96 1.91 8.85 -10.82
C LYS A 96 0.95 7.72 -10.44
N ALA A 97 0.48 7.71 -9.20
CA ALA A 97 -0.49 6.70 -8.74
C ALA A 97 -1.83 6.79 -9.48
N GLN A 98 -2.28 8.00 -9.82
CA GLN A 98 -3.48 8.21 -10.64
C GLN A 98 -3.28 7.71 -12.08
N TYR A 99 -2.12 7.99 -12.68
CA TYR A 99 -1.76 7.46 -13.99
C TYR A 99 -1.73 5.92 -13.99
N ASP A 100 -1.07 5.31 -13.00
CA ASP A 100 -1.02 3.86 -12.84
C ASP A 100 -2.44 3.27 -12.68
N TRP A 101 -3.32 3.92 -11.92
CA TRP A 101 -4.72 3.50 -11.76
C TRP A 101 -5.55 3.58 -13.05
N ILE A 102 -5.39 4.66 -13.82
CA ILE A 102 -6.08 4.83 -15.10
C ILE A 102 -5.68 3.74 -16.08
N ASN A 103 -4.38 3.43 -16.14
CA ASN A 103 -3.81 2.47 -17.08
C ASN A 103 -3.80 1.02 -16.57
N LEU A 104 -4.22 0.76 -15.33
CA LEU A 104 -4.35 -0.59 -14.80
C LEU A 104 -5.45 -1.34 -15.57
N ARG A 105 -5.07 -2.48 -16.18
CA ARG A 105 -6.01 -3.37 -16.87
C ARG A 105 -5.81 -4.80 -16.44
N PHE A 106 -6.90 -5.50 -16.15
CA PHE A 106 -6.90 -6.91 -15.76
C PHE A 106 -6.27 -7.79 -16.84
N GLN A 107 -6.60 -7.56 -18.10
CA GLN A 107 -6.10 -8.34 -19.23
C GLN A 107 -4.57 -8.28 -19.46
N ASP A 108 -3.86 -7.31 -18.86
CA ASP A 108 -2.42 -7.16 -19.07
C ASP A 108 -1.59 -8.11 -18.18
N TYR A 109 -2.23 -8.81 -17.24
CA TYR A 109 -1.57 -9.70 -16.28
C TYR A 109 -1.78 -11.16 -16.65
N LYS A 110 -0.75 -11.98 -16.40
CA LYS A 110 -0.80 -13.43 -16.65
C LYS A 110 -1.64 -14.19 -15.63
N SER A 111 -1.72 -13.68 -14.41
CA SER A 111 -2.46 -14.31 -13.33
C SER A 111 -3.34 -13.32 -12.58
N VAL A 112 -4.40 -13.84 -11.98
CA VAL A 112 -5.30 -13.08 -11.09
C VAL A 112 -4.51 -12.52 -9.90
N SER A 113 -3.56 -13.30 -9.37
CA SER A 113 -2.70 -12.89 -8.24
C SER A 113 -1.81 -11.69 -8.57
N ASP A 114 -1.17 -11.69 -9.75
CA ASP A 114 -0.30 -10.58 -10.17
C ASP A 114 -1.08 -9.28 -10.33
N TYR A 115 -2.24 -9.35 -10.98
CA TYR A 115 -3.15 -8.20 -11.08
C TYR A 115 -3.59 -7.69 -9.71
N ASN A 116 -4.00 -8.61 -8.83
CA ASN A 116 -4.46 -8.26 -7.50
C ASN A 116 -3.39 -7.52 -6.69
N SER A 117 -2.15 -8.00 -6.76
CA SER A 117 -0.99 -7.36 -6.12
C SER A 117 -0.78 -5.94 -6.67
N ALA A 118 -0.78 -5.77 -7.99
CA ALA A 118 -0.61 -4.45 -8.61
C ALA A 118 -1.74 -3.48 -8.23
N LEU A 119 -2.99 -3.95 -8.24
CA LEU A 119 -4.15 -3.16 -7.83
C LEU A 119 -3.99 -2.69 -6.38
N PHE A 120 -3.61 -3.57 -5.45
CA PHE A 120 -3.42 -3.19 -4.04
C PHE A 120 -2.23 -2.24 -3.84
N GLN A 121 -1.15 -2.39 -4.60
CA GLN A 121 -0.03 -1.45 -4.55
C GLN A 121 -0.45 -0.05 -5.01
N ILE A 122 -1.19 0.06 -6.12
CA ILE A 122 -1.67 1.34 -6.64
C ILE A 122 -2.68 1.98 -5.69
N THR A 123 -3.68 1.23 -5.22
CA THR A 123 -4.70 1.74 -4.31
C THR A 123 -4.12 2.14 -2.95
N SER A 124 -3.10 1.45 -2.45
CA SER A 124 -2.37 1.86 -1.24
C SER A 124 -1.66 3.20 -1.43
N LYS A 125 -0.98 3.42 -2.57
CA LYS A 125 -0.36 4.71 -2.88
C LYS A 125 -1.37 5.85 -2.99
N LEU A 126 -2.52 5.60 -3.63
CA LEU A 126 -3.63 6.57 -3.69
C LEU A 126 -4.14 6.93 -2.29
N LYS A 127 -4.36 5.92 -1.43
CA LYS A 127 -4.79 6.11 -0.03
C LYS A 127 -3.77 6.87 0.79
N LEU A 128 -2.47 6.57 0.65
CA LEU A 128 -1.37 7.32 1.27
C LEU A 128 -1.37 8.79 0.86
N CYS A 129 -1.78 9.09 -0.38
CA CYS A 129 -1.94 10.45 -0.87
C CYS A 129 -3.28 11.10 -0.47
N GLY A 130 -4.10 10.45 0.34
CA GLY A 130 -5.40 10.95 0.79
C GLY A 130 -6.56 10.70 -0.18
N GLN A 131 -6.34 9.99 -1.30
CA GLN A 131 -7.40 9.62 -2.23
C GLN A 131 -8.06 8.31 -1.80
N LYS A 132 -9.35 8.36 -1.52
CA LYS A 132 -10.14 7.17 -1.20
C LYS A 132 -10.40 6.37 -2.47
N VAL A 133 -10.17 5.06 -2.41
CA VAL A 133 -10.59 4.09 -3.43
C VAL A 133 -11.56 3.11 -2.77
N THR A 134 -12.74 2.99 -3.36
CA THR A 134 -13.85 2.17 -2.88
C THR A 134 -13.85 0.77 -3.49
N ASP A 135 -14.52 -0.18 -2.83
CA ASP A 135 -14.73 -1.52 -3.40
C ASP A 135 -15.43 -1.46 -4.76
N ALA A 136 -16.43 -0.60 -4.92
CA ALA A 136 -17.13 -0.42 -6.19
C ALA A 136 -16.19 -0.01 -7.33
N GLU A 137 -15.27 0.93 -7.06
CA GLU A 137 -14.25 1.34 -8.05
C GLU A 137 -13.28 0.20 -8.38
N MET A 138 -12.88 -0.62 -7.41
CA MET A 138 -11.99 -1.77 -7.63
C MET A 138 -12.70 -2.88 -8.42
N LEU A 139 -13.98 -3.14 -8.12
CA LEU A 139 -14.83 -4.08 -8.85
C LEU A 139 -14.98 -3.64 -10.31
N GLU A 140 -15.40 -2.39 -10.54
CA GLU A 140 -15.56 -1.86 -11.89
C GLU A 140 -14.24 -1.80 -12.65
N LYS A 141 -13.14 -1.38 -12.02
CA LYS A 141 -11.80 -1.40 -12.63
C LYS A 141 -11.42 -2.80 -13.12
N THR A 142 -11.71 -3.82 -12.34
CA THR A 142 -11.38 -5.21 -12.66
C THR A 142 -12.25 -5.74 -13.79
N LEU A 143 -13.57 -5.60 -13.67
CA LEU A 143 -14.51 -6.13 -14.65
C LEU A 143 -14.43 -5.38 -15.99
N SER A 144 -14.32 -4.05 -15.99
CA SER A 144 -14.28 -3.24 -17.22
C SER A 144 -13.01 -3.43 -18.05
N THR A 145 -11.96 -4.02 -17.48
CA THR A 145 -10.65 -4.20 -18.15
C THR A 145 -10.31 -5.67 -18.41
N MET A 146 -11.28 -6.57 -18.27
CA MET A 146 -11.15 -7.96 -18.71
C MET A 146 -11.03 -8.04 -20.24
N HIS A 147 -10.34 -9.07 -20.73
CA HIS A 147 -10.20 -9.30 -22.16
C HIS A 147 -11.57 -9.55 -22.82
N VAL A 148 -11.74 -9.11 -24.08
CA VAL A 148 -13.01 -9.19 -24.81
C VAL A 148 -13.54 -10.63 -24.95
N SER A 149 -12.65 -11.63 -25.01
CA SER A 149 -13.04 -13.06 -25.02
C SER A 149 -13.81 -13.48 -23.75
N ASN A 150 -13.65 -12.74 -22.66
CA ASN A 150 -14.28 -13.00 -21.37
C ASN A 150 -15.53 -12.12 -21.15
N ALA A 151 -16.07 -11.47 -22.18
CA ALA A 151 -17.24 -10.59 -22.06
C ALA A 151 -18.46 -11.29 -21.41
N LEU A 152 -18.69 -12.56 -21.74
CA LEU A 152 -19.78 -13.33 -21.11
C LEU A 152 -19.53 -13.57 -19.62
N LEU A 153 -18.30 -13.94 -19.24
CA LEU A 153 -17.91 -14.14 -17.84
C LEU A 153 -17.99 -12.83 -17.05
N GLN A 154 -17.53 -11.73 -17.64
CA GLN A 154 -17.65 -10.39 -17.08
C GLN A 154 -19.10 -10.06 -16.74
N GLU A 155 -20.03 -10.32 -17.67
CA GLU A 155 -21.46 -10.06 -17.45
C GLU A 155 -22.04 -10.96 -16.35
N GLN A 156 -21.66 -12.24 -16.33
CA GLN A 156 -22.04 -13.16 -15.24
C GLN A 156 -21.56 -12.66 -13.87
N TYR A 157 -20.35 -12.11 -13.77
CA TYR A 157 -19.85 -11.56 -12.51
C TYR A 157 -20.57 -10.27 -12.10
N ARG A 158 -20.99 -9.42 -13.05
CA ARG A 158 -21.81 -8.24 -12.74
C ARG A 158 -23.17 -8.60 -12.16
N GLN A 159 -23.81 -9.64 -12.70
CA GLN A 159 -25.11 -10.13 -12.21
C GLN A 159 -25.05 -10.70 -10.78
N LYS A 160 -23.85 -11.00 -10.26
CA LYS A 160 -23.67 -11.42 -8.86
C LYS A 160 -23.72 -10.27 -7.86
N HIS A 161 -23.68 -9.02 -8.32
CA HIS A 161 -23.80 -7.82 -7.49
C HIS A 161 -22.90 -7.81 -6.25
N PHE A 162 -21.62 -8.19 -6.42
CA PHE A 162 -20.64 -8.17 -5.34
C PHE A 162 -20.54 -6.78 -4.70
N GLN A 163 -20.53 -6.73 -3.37
CA GLN A 163 -20.39 -5.49 -2.61
C GLN A 163 -18.94 -5.21 -2.21
N LYS A 164 -18.15 -6.27 -2.03
CA LYS A 164 -16.73 -6.18 -1.69
C LYS A 164 -15.87 -6.72 -2.81
N TYR A 165 -14.74 -6.07 -3.04
CA TYR A 165 -13.74 -6.55 -3.99
C TYR A 165 -13.18 -7.92 -3.60
N SER A 166 -13.09 -8.19 -2.28
CA SER A 166 -12.67 -9.50 -1.73
C SER A 166 -13.50 -10.67 -2.25
N ASP A 167 -14.78 -10.44 -2.52
CA ASP A 167 -15.70 -11.51 -2.93
C ASP A 167 -15.46 -11.85 -4.40
N LEU A 168 -15.30 -10.84 -5.26
CA LEU A 168 -14.95 -11.04 -6.66
C LEU A 168 -13.58 -11.73 -6.82
N ILE A 169 -12.55 -11.23 -6.12
CA ILE A 169 -11.19 -11.76 -6.30
C ILE A 169 -11.09 -13.22 -5.86
N SER A 170 -11.81 -13.62 -4.81
CA SER A 170 -11.87 -15.00 -4.35
C SER A 170 -12.46 -15.92 -5.44
N VAL A 171 -13.52 -15.48 -6.12
CA VAL A 171 -14.13 -16.23 -7.22
C VAL A 171 -13.19 -16.32 -8.43
N LEU A 172 -12.49 -15.23 -8.77
CA LEU A 172 -11.53 -15.22 -9.88
C LEU A 172 -10.35 -16.16 -9.62
N LEU A 173 -9.78 -16.14 -8.41
CA LEU A 173 -8.68 -17.05 -8.01
C LEU A 173 -9.12 -18.52 -8.04
N PHE A 174 -10.34 -18.81 -7.57
CA PHE A 174 -10.90 -20.15 -7.64
C PHE A 174 -11.10 -20.61 -9.09
N ALA A 175 -11.60 -19.73 -9.97
CA ALA A 175 -11.77 -20.02 -11.38
C ALA A 175 -10.43 -20.30 -12.09
N GLU A 176 -9.41 -19.48 -11.84
CA GLU A 176 -8.04 -19.68 -12.35
C GLU A 176 -7.48 -21.04 -11.91
N THR A 177 -7.61 -21.37 -10.62
CA THR A 177 -7.14 -22.67 -10.08
C THR A 177 -7.86 -23.85 -10.75
N ASN A 178 -9.17 -23.75 -10.98
CA ASN A 178 -9.93 -24.80 -11.66
C ASN A 178 -9.50 -24.96 -13.12
N ILE A 179 -9.24 -23.85 -13.82
CA ILE A 179 -8.73 -23.88 -15.20
C ILE A 179 -7.37 -24.60 -15.25
N ASP A 180 -6.46 -24.29 -14.32
CA ASP A 180 -5.17 -24.98 -14.22
C ASP A 180 -5.33 -26.49 -13.99
N ILE A 181 -6.26 -26.91 -13.14
CA ILE A 181 -6.57 -28.32 -12.90
C ILE A 181 -7.09 -28.99 -14.17
N LEU A 182 -8.01 -28.34 -14.90
CA LEU A 182 -8.55 -28.86 -16.17
C LEU A 182 -7.45 -29.05 -17.21
N ILE A 183 -6.54 -28.08 -17.35
CA ILE A 183 -5.39 -28.17 -18.25
C ILE A 183 -4.48 -29.33 -17.86
N ARG A 184 -4.16 -29.49 -16.56
CA ARG A 184 -3.35 -30.62 -16.07
C ARG A 184 -4.01 -31.97 -16.37
N ASN A 185 -5.31 -32.09 -16.12
CA ASN A 185 -6.07 -33.30 -16.40
C ASN A 185 -6.05 -33.66 -17.89
N HIS A 186 -6.25 -32.67 -18.76
CA HIS A 186 -6.17 -32.85 -20.21
C HIS A 186 -4.77 -33.31 -20.66
N ASN A 187 -3.72 -32.71 -20.12
CA ASN A 187 -2.35 -33.08 -20.46
C ASN A 187 -1.96 -34.48 -19.95
N MET A 188 -2.53 -34.92 -18.82
CA MET A 188 -2.33 -36.27 -18.29
C MET A 188 -3.07 -37.33 -19.11
N ARG A 189 -4.27 -37.02 -19.60
CA ARG A 189 -5.09 -37.89 -20.45
C ARG A 189 -5.75 -37.07 -21.55
N PRO A 190 -5.13 -36.99 -22.73
CA PRO A 190 -5.72 -36.33 -23.87
C PRO A 190 -7.10 -36.89 -24.20
N THR A 191 -7.91 -36.05 -24.85
CA THR A 191 -9.24 -36.43 -25.32
C THR A 191 -9.15 -37.71 -26.17
N GLY A 192 -9.88 -38.76 -25.78
CA GLY A 192 -9.89 -40.05 -26.46
C GLY A 192 -9.12 -41.17 -25.77
N CYS A 193 -8.41 -40.91 -24.65
CA CYS A 193 -7.84 -41.98 -23.83
C CYS A 193 -8.95 -42.86 -23.21
N SER A 194 -8.69 -44.17 -23.14
CA SER A 194 -9.60 -45.12 -22.48
C SER A 194 -9.79 -44.76 -20.99
N PRO A 195 -10.99 -44.97 -20.43
CA PRO A 195 -11.24 -44.80 -19.00
C PRO A 195 -10.30 -45.69 -18.18
N VAL A 196 -9.93 -45.24 -16.97
CA VAL A 196 -9.19 -46.12 -16.04
C VAL A 196 -10.14 -47.19 -15.56
N SER A 197 -9.84 -48.42 -15.94
CA SER A 197 -10.36 -49.61 -15.30
C SER A 197 -9.74 -49.72 -13.89
N PHE A 198 -10.58 -49.71 -12.87
CA PHE A 198 -10.24 -49.97 -11.47
C PHE A 198 -10.14 -51.48 -11.19
#